data_AF-A0A969TAR9-F1
#
_entry.id   AF-A0A969TAR9-F1
#
_cell.length_a   1.000
_cell.length_b   1.000
_cell.length_c   1.000
_cell.angle_alpha   90.00
_cell.angle_beta   90.00
_cell.angle_gamma   90.00
#
_symmetry.space_group_name_H-M   'P 1'
#
loop_
_entity.id
_entity.type
_entity.pdbx_description
1 polymer ?
#
loop_
_entity_poly.entity_id
_entity_poly.type
_entity_poly.pdbx_seq_one_letter_code
_entity_poly.pdbx_strand_id
1 'polypeptide(L)'
;LSENGEAVVCGRTDAEEQPQGWRYVKNAEDERPIFAVEKEREYFFPSSYPIKTHQKSKASKTIPPSSESIELAFLLKLPIDHPKAKTNQVPQWLIEKGIPAHATETRYYYSNNQWISRFEWQDPDRSKGHDKTIRQCHRKPNGKVKWSKGDRSWLPPRIEEAFAKRAGGNLAQGTGKWILGVEGESCVEAARSLGLVAITWQGSAWSEEELTAGLTELKQSGVAGLVYLPDNDEPGRKKAELVVSAAQSLQFPLLIIEPLALWQEMPHKGDLVDWIAWGKKQGLLSKDLIQGLEQAIKKNC
;
A
#
# COMPACT_ATOMS: atom_id res chain seq x y z
N LEU A 1 15.48 31.75 3.25
CA LEU A 1 14.12 31.35 2.86
C LEU A 1 14.24 30.01 2.15
N SER A 2 13.47 28.99 2.53
CA SER A 2 13.34 27.77 1.74
C SER A 2 12.72 28.09 0.38
N GLU A 3 12.94 27.24 -0.64
CA GLU A 3 12.48 27.47 -2.02
C GLU A 3 10.95 27.62 -2.14
N ASN A 4 10.18 27.11 -1.16
CA ASN A 4 8.73 27.23 -1.06
C ASN A 4 8.24 28.35 -0.11
N GLY A 5 9.15 29.11 0.52
CA GLY A 5 8.81 30.21 1.45
C GLY A 5 8.23 29.78 2.80
N GLU A 6 8.16 28.48 3.09
CA GLU A 6 7.46 27.94 4.28
C GLU A 6 8.35 27.79 5.52
N ALA A 7 9.67 27.91 5.36
CA ALA A 7 10.62 27.93 6.45
C ALA A 7 11.70 29.01 6.24
N VAL A 8 12.07 29.68 7.33
CA VAL A 8 13.09 30.73 7.32
C VAL A 8 14.08 30.49 8.45
N VAL A 9 15.37 30.54 8.10
CA VAL A 9 16.46 30.70 9.08
C VAL A 9 16.57 32.19 9.37
N CYS A 10 16.23 32.61 10.59
CA CYS A 10 16.34 34.01 10.98
C CYS A 10 17.61 34.23 11.80
N GLY A 11 18.47 35.17 11.38
CA GLY A 11 19.68 35.53 12.12
C GLY A 11 19.51 36.70 13.10
N ARG A 12 18.27 37.17 13.32
CA ARG A 12 17.97 38.38 14.11
C ARG A 12 16.89 38.19 15.18
N THR A 13 16.39 36.96 15.36
CA THR A 13 15.30 36.65 16.28
C THR A 13 15.76 35.54 17.19
N ASP A 14 15.66 35.73 18.51
CA ASP A 14 16.00 34.70 19.48
C ASP A 14 14.99 33.53 19.42
N ALA A 15 15.45 32.33 19.75
CA ALA A 15 14.60 31.13 19.69
C ALA A 15 13.37 31.20 20.61
N GLU A 16 13.43 32.05 21.64
CA GLU A 16 12.34 32.29 22.59
C GLU A 16 11.31 33.32 22.10
N GLU A 17 11.65 34.14 21.09
CA GLU A 17 10.76 35.15 20.52
C GLU A 17 10.13 34.64 19.21
N GLN A 18 9.24 33.65 19.35
CA GLN A 18 8.52 33.07 18.23
C GLN A 18 7.60 34.11 17.53
N PRO A 19 7.78 34.37 16.22
CA PRO A 19 6.89 35.27 15.48
C PRO A 19 5.45 34.73 15.41
N GLN A 20 4.46 35.62 15.51
CA GLN A 20 3.05 35.25 15.49
C GLN A 20 2.67 34.53 14.18
N GLY A 21 2.05 33.34 14.28
CA GLY A 21 1.68 32.50 13.13
C GLY A 21 2.80 31.60 12.59
N TRP A 22 3.95 31.55 13.27
CA TRP A 22 5.06 30.67 12.96
C TRP A 22 5.40 29.83 14.17
N ARG A 23 5.90 28.61 13.99
CA ARG A 23 6.40 27.74 15.07
C ARG A 23 7.91 27.55 14.96
N TYR A 24 8.58 27.51 16.10
CA TYR A 24 9.98 27.09 16.17
C TYR A 24 10.10 25.62 15.76
N VAL A 25 11.08 25.30 14.92
CA VAL A 25 11.31 23.93 14.41
C VAL A 25 12.56 23.32 15.04
N LYS A 26 13.70 24.01 14.91
CA LYS A 26 15.02 23.61 15.41
C LYS A 26 16.04 24.74 15.15
N ASN A 27 17.27 24.58 15.62
CA ASN A 27 18.40 25.39 15.16
C ASN A 27 19.06 24.77 13.92
N ALA A 28 19.61 25.61 13.05
CA ALA A 28 20.50 25.22 11.97
C ALA A 28 21.88 24.78 12.51
N GLU A 29 22.73 24.25 11.63
CA GLU A 29 24.11 23.85 12.01
C GLU A 29 24.98 25.05 12.46
N ASP A 30 24.60 26.26 12.06
CA ASP A 30 25.21 27.52 12.48
C ASP A 30 24.52 28.16 13.70
N GLU A 31 23.76 27.34 14.46
CA GLU A 31 23.04 27.69 15.68
C GLU A 31 21.87 28.69 15.52
N ARG A 32 21.59 29.17 14.31
CA ARG A 32 20.48 30.10 14.08
C ARG A 32 19.12 29.40 14.11
N PRO A 33 18.09 30.00 14.73
CA PRO A 33 16.78 29.37 14.83
C PRO A 33 16.05 29.32 13.48
N ILE A 34 15.36 28.19 13.25
CA ILE A 34 14.53 27.93 12.08
C ILE A 34 13.07 27.93 12.51
N PHE A 35 12.28 28.79 11.85
CA PHE A 35 10.84 28.89 12.07
C PHE A 35 10.08 28.45 10.82
N ALA A 36 8.89 27.87 11.01
CA ALA A 36 7.98 27.48 9.92
C ALA A 36 6.55 27.97 10.17
N VAL A 37 5.82 28.32 9.11
CA VAL A 37 4.43 28.82 9.22
C VAL A 37 3.53 27.76 9.86
N GLU A 38 2.71 28.16 10.82
CA GLU A 38 1.73 27.30 11.47
C GLU A 38 0.50 27.14 10.54
N LYS A 39 0.47 26.05 9.76
CA LYS A 39 -0.72 25.61 9.04
C LYS A 39 -1.42 24.52 9.87
N GLU A 40 -2.73 24.62 10.02
CA GLU A 40 -3.56 23.48 10.44
C GLU A 40 -3.16 22.26 9.60
N ARG A 41 -3.07 21.08 10.23
CA ARG A 41 -2.54 19.86 9.59
C ARG A 41 -3.45 19.37 8.45
N GLU A 42 -3.40 20.04 7.31
CA GLU A 42 -3.62 19.41 6.02
C GLU A 42 -2.34 18.67 5.64
N TYR A 43 -2.50 17.41 5.25
CA TYR A 43 -1.42 16.55 4.80
C TYR A 43 -0.57 17.28 3.75
N PHE A 44 0.71 17.46 4.08
CA PHE A 44 1.69 18.10 3.22
C PHE A 44 1.93 17.25 1.97
N PHE A 45 1.20 17.54 0.89
CA PHE A 45 1.58 17.17 -0.46
C PHE A 45 2.51 18.29 -0.98
N PRO A 46 3.74 17.99 -1.45
CA PRO A 46 4.53 19.00 -2.13
C PRO A 46 3.81 19.38 -3.44
N SER A 47 3.04 20.46 -3.38
CA SER A 47 2.41 21.13 -4.52
C SER A 47 3.40 22.16 -5.05
N SER A 48 4.05 21.84 -6.18
CA SER A 48 4.31 22.76 -7.31
C SER A 48 5.47 22.25 -8.18
N TYR A 49 5.15 21.37 -9.14
CA TYR A 49 5.85 21.42 -10.42
C TYR A 49 4.92 22.12 -11.42
N PRO A 50 5.46 23.01 -12.28
CA PRO A 50 4.66 23.80 -13.20
C PRO A 50 3.83 22.88 -14.10
N ILE A 51 2.53 23.18 -14.16
CA ILE A 51 1.57 22.53 -15.05
C ILE A 51 2.05 22.74 -16.48
N LYS A 52 2.74 21.74 -17.04
CA LYS A 52 2.80 21.57 -18.48
C LYS A 52 1.41 21.10 -18.91
N THR A 53 0.76 21.92 -19.72
CA THR A 53 -0.48 21.58 -20.41
C THR A 53 -0.25 20.32 -21.24
N HIS A 54 -0.55 19.16 -20.66
CA HIS A 54 -0.44 17.90 -21.37
C HIS A 54 -1.67 17.70 -22.26
N GLN A 55 -1.37 17.70 -23.56
CA GLN A 55 -2.18 17.14 -24.63
C GLN A 55 -2.73 15.77 -24.22
N LYS A 56 -3.99 15.49 -24.59
CA LYS A 56 -4.70 14.21 -24.43
C LYS A 56 -3.75 13.01 -24.49
N SER A 57 -3.50 12.36 -23.37
CA SER A 57 -2.63 11.18 -23.31
C SER A 57 -3.31 9.97 -23.94
N LYS A 58 -2.54 9.29 -24.80
CA LYS A 58 -2.89 8.01 -25.42
C LYS A 58 -2.92 6.92 -24.35
N ALA A 59 -3.79 5.92 -24.55
CA ALA A 59 -4.00 4.76 -23.69
C ALA A 59 -2.68 4.15 -23.14
N SER A 60 -2.68 3.88 -21.84
CA SER A 60 -1.61 3.21 -21.09
C SER A 60 -1.34 1.83 -21.69
N LYS A 61 -0.12 1.62 -22.19
CA LYS A 61 0.27 0.35 -22.84
C LYS A 61 0.63 -0.68 -21.76
N THR A 62 -0.30 -1.59 -21.50
CA THR A 62 -0.07 -2.93 -20.95
C THR A 62 1.06 -3.65 -21.70
N ILE A 63 1.80 -4.54 -21.03
CA ILE A 63 2.55 -5.59 -21.74
C ILE A 63 1.54 -6.71 -21.95
N PRO A 64 1.01 -6.91 -23.17
CA PRO A 64 -0.01 -7.91 -23.39
C PRO A 64 0.57 -9.29 -23.05
N PRO A 65 -0.19 -10.16 -22.35
CA PRO A 65 0.18 -11.56 -22.20
C PRO A 65 0.38 -12.18 -23.59
N SER A 66 1.39 -13.04 -23.72
CA SER A 66 1.66 -13.77 -24.94
C SER A 66 0.55 -14.79 -25.23
N SER A 67 -0.58 -14.39 -25.82
CA SER A 67 -1.69 -15.27 -26.31
C SER A 67 -2.27 -16.33 -25.36
N GLU A 68 -1.78 -16.44 -24.13
CA GLU A 68 -2.22 -17.43 -23.14
C GLU A 68 -3.32 -16.82 -22.28
N SER A 69 -4.35 -17.62 -22.00
CA SER A 69 -5.42 -17.24 -21.09
C SER A 69 -4.86 -16.95 -19.70
N ILE A 70 -5.17 -15.79 -19.13
CA ILE A 70 -4.79 -15.43 -17.75
C ILE A 70 -5.55 -16.35 -16.79
N GLU A 71 -4.82 -17.26 -16.14
CA GLU A 71 -5.31 -18.09 -15.04
C GLU A 71 -4.77 -17.55 -13.71
N LEU A 72 -5.65 -17.23 -12.77
CA LEU A 72 -5.26 -16.76 -11.43
C LEU A 72 -4.75 -17.92 -10.56
N ALA A 73 -3.78 -17.60 -9.70
CA ALA A 73 -3.26 -18.52 -8.71
C ALA A 73 -4.17 -18.62 -7.48
N PHE A 74 -4.40 -19.85 -7.02
CA PHE A 74 -5.20 -20.16 -5.84
C PHE A 74 -4.36 -20.82 -4.75
N LEU A 75 -4.72 -20.54 -3.50
CA LEU A 75 -4.22 -21.23 -2.33
C LEU A 75 -4.72 -22.68 -2.32
N LEU A 76 -3.85 -23.62 -1.97
CA LEU A 76 -4.20 -25.04 -1.88
C LEU A 76 -5.22 -25.35 -0.78
N LYS A 77 -5.24 -24.51 0.26
CA LYS A 77 -6.19 -24.56 1.36
C LYS A 77 -6.56 -23.14 1.75
N LEU A 78 -7.79 -22.93 2.17
CA LEU A 78 -8.17 -21.66 2.75
C LEU A 78 -7.32 -21.37 4.00
N PRO A 79 -6.82 -20.14 4.14
CA PRO A 79 -5.96 -19.77 5.25
C PRO A 79 -6.75 -19.74 6.56
N ILE A 80 -6.09 -20.15 7.64
CA ILE A 80 -6.62 -20.07 9.02
C ILE A 80 -5.79 -19.12 9.89
N ASP A 81 -4.75 -18.53 9.32
CA ASP A 81 -3.69 -17.78 9.99
C ASP A 81 -3.83 -16.27 9.79
N HIS A 82 -5.07 -15.79 9.69
CA HIS A 82 -5.38 -14.38 9.52
C HIS A 82 -4.79 -13.52 10.66
N PRO A 83 -4.24 -12.33 10.35
CA PRO A 83 -3.81 -11.37 11.36
C PRO A 83 -4.92 -11.07 12.37
N LYS A 84 -4.60 -11.20 13.65
CA LYS A 84 -5.55 -10.93 14.74
C LYS A 84 -5.41 -9.50 15.22
N ALA A 85 -6.53 -8.78 15.16
CA ALA A 85 -6.72 -7.48 15.78
C ALA A 85 -6.56 -7.57 17.30
N LYS A 86 -5.85 -6.60 17.90
CA LYS A 86 -5.67 -6.47 19.35
C LYS A 86 -5.99 -5.04 19.80
N THR A 87 -6.86 -4.91 20.78
CA THR A 87 -7.20 -3.61 21.39
C THR A 87 -6.23 -3.25 22.50
N ASN A 88 -6.15 -1.96 22.85
CA ASN A 88 -5.37 -1.43 23.98
C ASN A 88 -3.85 -1.72 23.90
N GLN A 89 -3.29 -1.83 22.70
CA GLN A 89 -1.84 -2.02 22.47
C GLN A 89 -1.17 -0.81 21.81
N VAL A 90 -1.83 0.35 21.83
CA VAL A 90 -1.32 1.58 21.21
C VAL A 90 -0.15 2.12 22.04
N PRO A 91 1.05 2.30 21.46
CA PRO A 91 2.17 2.92 22.14
C PRO A 91 1.84 4.32 22.67
N GLN A 92 2.32 4.65 23.88
CA GLN A 92 2.05 5.94 24.53
C GLN A 92 2.37 7.16 23.64
N TRP A 93 3.49 7.12 22.91
CA TRP A 93 3.88 8.20 22.00
C TRP A 93 2.93 8.40 20.81
N LEU A 94 2.17 7.37 20.40
CA LEU A 94 1.11 7.51 19.39
C LEU A 94 -0.14 8.13 20.00
N ILE A 95 -0.45 7.80 21.26
CA ILE A 95 -1.54 8.41 22.01
C ILE A 95 -1.29 9.92 22.16
N GLU A 96 -0.07 10.30 22.55
CA GLU A 96 0.38 11.70 22.61
C GLU A 96 0.29 12.44 21.26
N LYS A 97 0.29 11.69 20.14
CA LYS A 97 0.10 12.24 18.78
C LYS A 97 -1.37 12.28 18.34
N GLY A 98 -2.31 11.95 19.21
CA GLY A 98 -3.75 12.00 18.96
C GLY A 98 -4.37 10.69 18.49
N ILE A 99 -3.63 9.57 18.50
CA ILE A 99 -4.23 8.26 18.18
C ILE A 99 -4.99 7.75 19.41
N PRO A 100 -6.26 7.35 19.29
CA PRO A 100 -7.02 6.91 20.46
C PRO A 100 -6.42 5.66 21.11
N ALA A 101 -6.38 5.63 22.44
CA ALA A 101 -5.85 4.49 23.22
C ALA A 101 -6.61 3.18 22.95
N HIS A 102 -7.90 3.29 22.58
CA HIS A 102 -8.77 2.16 22.24
C HIS A 102 -8.64 1.69 20.79
N ALA A 103 -7.74 2.30 19.99
CA ALA A 103 -7.52 1.85 18.62
C ALA A 103 -7.07 0.38 18.61
N THR A 104 -7.51 -0.34 17.58
CA THR A 104 -7.19 -1.74 17.36
C THR A 104 -5.94 -1.85 16.51
N GLU A 105 -4.93 -2.58 17.00
CA GLU A 105 -3.72 -2.91 16.25
C GLU A 105 -3.88 -4.24 15.50
N THR A 106 -3.65 -4.23 14.20
CA THR A 106 -3.46 -5.44 13.38
C THR A 106 -2.04 -5.43 12.83
N ARG A 107 -1.29 -6.52 13.04
CA ARG A 107 0.10 -6.66 12.57
C ARG A 107 0.20 -7.57 11.35
N TYR A 108 0.85 -7.07 10.31
CA TYR A 108 1.17 -7.82 9.09
C TYR A 108 2.66 -8.04 9.02
N TYR A 109 3.10 -9.29 9.13
CA TYR A 109 4.51 -9.65 9.17
C TYR A 109 5.06 -9.84 7.76
N TYR A 110 6.18 -9.16 7.50
CA TYR A 110 6.96 -9.26 6.26
C TYR A 110 8.18 -10.15 6.47
N SER A 111 8.66 -10.25 7.71
CA SER A 111 9.66 -11.22 8.16
C SER A 111 9.55 -11.41 9.68
N ASN A 112 10.39 -12.28 10.25
CA ASN A 112 10.52 -12.43 11.70
C ASN A 112 10.88 -11.12 12.42
N ASN A 113 11.45 -10.16 11.70
CA ASN A 113 11.95 -8.91 12.27
C ASN A 113 11.33 -7.66 11.64
N GLN A 114 10.42 -7.76 10.67
CA GLN A 114 9.78 -6.61 10.01
C GLN A 114 8.27 -6.82 9.94
N TRP A 115 7.50 -5.82 10.32
CA TRP A 115 6.04 -5.85 10.23
C TRP A 115 5.44 -4.46 10.10
N ILE A 116 4.25 -4.40 9.50
CA ILE A 116 3.39 -3.22 9.53
C ILE A 116 2.41 -3.37 10.69
N SER A 117 2.31 -2.33 11.51
CA SER A 117 1.24 -2.15 12.49
C SER A 117 0.20 -1.18 11.93
N ARG A 118 -1.01 -1.68 11.67
CA ARG A 118 -2.17 -0.85 11.34
C ARG A 118 -2.97 -0.62 12.63
N PHE A 119 -3.08 0.63 13.03
CA PHE A 119 -3.99 1.05 14.09
C PHE A 119 -5.26 1.62 13.47
N GLU A 120 -6.42 1.17 13.91
CA GLU A 120 -7.71 1.57 13.37
C GLU A 120 -8.71 1.84 14.50
N TRP A 121 -9.51 2.89 14.36
CA TRP A 121 -10.51 3.30 15.34
C TRP A 121 -11.75 3.86 14.64
N GLN A 122 -12.90 3.80 15.33
CA GLN A 122 -14.13 4.39 14.83
C GLN A 122 -14.01 5.91 14.84
N ASP A 123 -14.41 6.53 13.74
CA ASP A 123 -14.34 7.97 13.54
C ASP A 123 -15.50 8.39 12.63
N PRO A 124 -16.62 8.87 13.21
CA PRO A 124 -17.82 9.21 12.45
C PRO A 124 -17.64 10.43 11.54
N ASP A 125 -16.59 11.24 11.76
CA ASP A 125 -16.30 12.40 10.91
C ASP A 125 -15.59 11.99 9.61
N ARG A 126 -15.11 10.74 9.51
CA ARG A 126 -14.56 10.17 8.28
C ARG A 126 -15.65 9.53 7.42
N SER A 127 -15.50 9.65 6.10
CA SER A 127 -16.45 9.09 5.13
C SER A 127 -16.62 7.57 5.22
N LYS A 128 -15.62 6.83 5.71
CA LYS A 128 -15.70 5.37 5.95
C LYS A 128 -16.14 5.00 7.38
N GLY A 129 -16.51 5.98 8.22
CA GLY A 129 -16.88 5.80 9.63
C GLY A 129 -15.74 5.35 10.54
N HIS A 130 -14.51 5.32 10.03
CA HIS A 130 -13.31 4.95 10.75
C HIS A 130 -12.11 5.74 10.22
N ASP A 131 -11.09 5.89 11.07
CA ASP A 131 -9.78 6.39 10.68
C ASP A 131 -8.70 5.36 11.03
N LYS A 132 -7.53 5.50 10.41
CA LYS A 132 -6.44 4.56 10.55
C LYS A 132 -5.09 5.25 10.48
N THR A 133 -4.10 4.62 11.09
CA THR A 133 -2.70 4.97 10.88
C THR A 133 -1.85 3.74 10.74
N ILE A 134 -0.88 3.78 9.84
CA ILE A 134 -0.03 2.64 9.48
C ILE A 134 1.41 2.95 9.88
N ARG A 135 2.07 2.01 10.55
CA ARG A 135 3.45 2.18 11.02
C ARG A 135 4.31 0.99 10.65
N GLN A 136 5.43 1.30 10.00
CA GLN A 136 6.52 0.36 9.78
C GLN A 136 7.27 0.11 11.07
N CYS A 137 7.55 -1.17 11.31
CA CYS A 137 8.27 -1.61 12.48
C CYS A 137 9.35 -2.61 12.09
N HIS A 138 10.49 -2.51 12.76
CA HIS A 138 11.46 -3.61 12.75
C HIS A 138 12.04 -3.87 14.13
N ARG A 139 12.53 -5.09 14.31
CA ARG A 139 13.28 -5.51 15.50
C ARG A 139 14.77 -5.40 15.21
N LYS A 140 15.49 -4.68 16.09
CA LYS A 140 16.96 -4.62 16.07
C LYS A 140 17.57 -5.93 16.59
N PRO A 141 18.86 -6.21 16.33
CA PRO A 141 19.53 -7.41 16.84
C PRO A 141 19.45 -7.59 18.36
N ASN A 142 19.39 -6.49 19.13
CA ASN A 142 19.22 -6.51 20.58
C ASN A 142 17.77 -6.74 21.05
N GLY A 143 16.87 -7.14 20.15
CA GLY A 143 15.46 -7.43 20.44
C GLY A 143 14.56 -6.20 20.56
N LYS A 144 15.10 -4.97 20.58
CA LYS A 144 14.29 -3.74 20.71
C LYS A 144 13.54 -3.43 19.41
N VAL A 145 12.29 -3.01 19.55
CA VAL A 145 11.44 -2.56 18.43
C VAL A 145 11.78 -1.11 18.07
N LYS A 146 11.91 -0.83 16.78
CA LYS A 146 12.02 0.52 16.21
C LYS A 146 10.88 0.77 15.23
N TRP A 147 10.17 1.88 15.41
CA TRP A 147 9.03 2.31 14.60
C TRP A 147 9.50 3.05 13.34
N SER A 148 10.17 2.33 12.45
CA SER A 148 10.66 2.83 11.16
C SER A 148 10.86 1.66 10.20
N LYS A 149 10.90 1.93 8.89
CA LYS A 149 11.23 0.97 7.83
C LYS A 149 12.50 0.15 8.12
N GLY A 150 13.54 0.80 8.63
CA GLY A 150 14.88 0.20 8.73
C GLY A 150 15.55 0.04 7.36
N ASP A 151 16.72 -0.58 7.35
CA ASP A 151 17.59 -0.61 6.16
C ASP A 151 17.47 -1.91 5.35
N ARG A 152 16.71 -2.89 5.86
CA ARG A 152 16.48 -4.16 5.16
C ARG A 152 15.39 -4.00 4.11
N SER A 153 15.52 -4.73 3.01
CA SER A 153 14.48 -4.83 2.00
C SER A 153 13.17 -5.39 2.59
N TRP A 154 12.05 -4.94 2.06
CA TRP A 154 10.70 -5.39 2.40
C TRP A 154 10.12 -6.07 1.17
N LEU A 155 10.35 -7.38 1.04
CA LEU A 155 9.62 -8.17 0.05
C LEU A 155 8.14 -8.22 0.41
N PRO A 156 7.21 -8.26 -0.56
CA PRO A 156 5.79 -8.41 -0.30
C PRO A 156 5.46 -9.42 0.82
N PRO A 157 4.46 -9.13 1.67
CA PRO A 157 4.14 -10.02 2.76
C PRO A 157 3.61 -11.33 2.18
N ARG A 158 4.01 -12.46 2.79
CA ARG A 158 3.58 -13.80 2.36
C ARG A 158 3.91 -14.12 0.89
N ILE A 159 4.94 -13.47 0.33
CA ILE A 159 5.42 -13.76 -1.03
C ILE A 159 5.77 -15.25 -1.23
N GLU A 160 6.06 -15.98 -0.16
CA GLU A 160 6.21 -17.45 -0.20
C GLU A 160 4.96 -18.18 -0.71
N GLU A 161 3.74 -17.66 -0.51
CA GLU A 161 2.49 -18.20 -1.09
C GLU A 161 2.45 -18.05 -2.62
N ALA A 162 3.24 -17.12 -3.17
CA ALA A 162 3.49 -17.00 -4.61
C ALA A 162 4.57 -17.98 -5.12
N PHE A 163 5.40 -18.54 -4.23
CA PHE A 163 6.60 -19.28 -4.60
C PHE A 163 6.41 -20.79 -4.53
N ALA A 164 6.42 -21.50 -5.67
CA ALA A 164 6.38 -22.96 -5.67
C ALA A 164 7.67 -23.64 -5.18
N LYS A 165 8.83 -22.94 -5.26
CA LYS A 165 10.16 -23.56 -5.08
C LYS A 165 10.80 -23.37 -3.70
N ARG A 166 10.43 -22.36 -2.90
CA ARG A 166 11.10 -22.06 -1.61
C ARG A 166 10.52 -22.80 -0.40
N ALA A 167 9.29 -23.30 -0.50
CA ALA A 167 8.72 -24.17 0.51
C ALA A 167 8.93 -25.63 0.11
N GLY A 168 9.73 -26.38 0.87
CA GLY A 168 9.94 -27.84 0.71
C GLY A 168 8.70 -28.70 0.93
N GLY A 169 7.51 -28.22 0.58
CA GLY A 169 6.23 -28.92 0.64
C GLY A 169 5.11 -28.02 0.13
N ASN A 170 4.44 -28.45 -0.94
CA ASN A 170 3.02 -28.20 -1.29
C ASN A 170 2.37 -26.89 -0.78
N LEU A 171 2.96 -25.71 -1.03
CA LEU A 171 2.40 -24.43 -0.54
C LEU A 171 2.05 -23.40 -1.62
N ALA A 172 2.39 -23.57 -2.90
CA ALA A 172 2.03 -22.59 -3.92
C ALA A 172 1.64 -23.17 -5.29
N GLN A 173 0.61 -22.58 -5.90
CA GLN A 173 0.19 -22.75 -7.30
C GLN A 173 0.57 -21.56 -8.18
N GLY A 174 1.49 -20.68 -7.73
CA GLY A 174 1.84 -19.46 -8.47
C GLY A 174 2.59 -19.72 -9.78
N THR A 175 3.36 -20.80 -9.88
CA THR A 175 4.17 -21.09 -11.07
C THR A 175 3.30 -21.32 -12.31
N GLY A 176 3.60 -20.60 -13.38
CA GLY A 176 2.81 -20.62 -14.62
C GLY A 176 1.44 -19.94 -14.52
N LYS A 177 1.09 -19.36 -13.36
CA LYS A 177 -0.17 -18.66 -13.12
C LYS A 177 0.05 -17.18 -12.83
N TRP A 178 -1.02 -16.40 -12.89
CA TRP A 178 -1.01 -14.98 -12.57
C TRP A 178 -1.40 -14.77 -11.10
N ILE A 179 -0.77 -13.78 -10.47
CA ILE A 179 -1.03 -13.44 -9.06
C ILE A 179 -1.79 -12.12 -8.98
N LEU A 180 -2.61 -11.95 -7.94
CA LEU A 180 -3.32 -10.69 -7.70
C LEU A 180 -2.45 -9.73 -6.87
N GLY A 181 -2.21 -8.51 -7.38
CA GLY A 181 -1.62 -7.40 -6.63
C GLY A 181 -2.69 -6.38 -6.22
N VAL A 182 -2.61 -5.90 -4.98
CA VAL A 182 -3.54 -4.92 -4.39
C VAL A 182 -2.78 -3.90 -3.52
N GLU A 183 -3.42 -2.82 -3.08
CA GLU A 183 -2.70 -1.69 -2.45
C GLU A 183 -2.43 -1.80 -0.96
N GLY A 184 -3.17 -2.65 -0.23
CA GLY A 184 -3.06 -2.76 1.21
C GLY A 184 -3.13 -4.19 1.74
N GLU A 185 -2.57 -4.40 2.94
CA GLU A 185 -2.50 -5.73 3.55
C GLU A 185 -3.90 -6.28 3.90
N SER A 186 -4.87 -5.40 4.20
CA SER A 186 -6.27 -5.81 4.39
C SER A 186 -6.89 -6.35 3.09
N CYS A 187 -6.53 -5.78 1.94
CA CYS A 187 -6.98 -6.26 0.63
C CYS A 187 -6.37 -7.63 0.32
N VAL A 188 -5.09 -7.84 0.68
CA VAL A 188 -4.44 -9.16 0.57
C VAL A 188 -5.20 -10.20 1.39
N GLU A 189 -5.50 -9.91 2.66
CA GLU A 189 -6.25 -10.84 3.50
C GLU A 189 -7.67 -11.09 2.99
N ALA A 190 -8.34 -10.09 2.41
CA ALA A 190 -9.64 -10.26 1.79
C ALA A 190 -9.58 -11.17 0.54
N ALA A 191 -8.59 -10.99 -0.33
CA ALA A 191 -8.35 -11.88 -1.47
C ALA A 191 -8.02 -13.31 -1.02
N ARG A 192 -7.16 -13.45 -0.02
CA ARG A 192 -6.80 -14.73 0.61
C ARG A 192 -8.03 -15.44 1.18
N SER A 193 -9.00 -14.71 1.74
CA SER A 193 -10.27 -15.28 2.22
C SER A 193 -11.15 -15.87 1.11
N LEU A 194 -10.95 -15.46 -0.14
CA LEU A 194 -11.55 -16.08 -1.32
C LEU A 194 -10.74 -17.27 -1.86
N GLY A 195 -9.55 -17.53 -1.30
CA GLY A 195 -8.61 -18.55 -1.76
C GLY A 195 -7.66 -18.08 -2.84
N LEU A 196 -7.59 -16.77 -3.15
CA LEU A 196 -6.65 -16.23 -4.14
C LEU A 196 -5.27 -16.03 -3.52
N VAL A 197 -4.22 -16.28 -4.31
CA VAL A 197 -2.87 -15.81 -3.98
C VAL A 197 -2.81 -14.32 -4.30
N ALA A 198 -2.49 -13.51 -3.30
CA ALA A 198 -2.41 -12.06 -3.44
C ALA A 198 -1.20 -11.47 -2.72
N ILE A 199 -0.71 -10.34 -3.25
CA ILE A 199 0.41 -9.60 -2.70
C ILE A 199 0.11 -8.10 -2.60
N THR A 200 0.90 -7.42 -1.79
CA THR A 200 0.96 -5.96 -1.74
C THR A 200 2.37 -5.51 -1.40
N TRP A 201 2.65 -4.23 -1.58
CA TRP A 201 3.87 -3.60 -1.08
C TRP A 201 3.55 -2.85 0.21
N GLN A 202 4.48 -2.87 1.16
CA GLN A 202 4.30 -2.21 2.45
C GLN A 202 3.89 -0.75 2.31
N GLY A 203 3.03 -0.27 3.21
CA GLY A 203 2.56 1.12 3.20
C GLY A 203 3.74 2.11 3.13
N SER A 204 3.73 2.98 2.10
CA SER A 204 4.80 3.92 1.66
C SER A 204 5.92 3.38 0.76
N ALA A 205 5.95 2.09 0.42
CA ALA A 205 6.85 1.57 -0.63
C ALA A 205 6.32 1.93 -2.02
N TRP A 206 6.66 3.14 -2.46
CA TRP A 206 6.28 3.72 -3.75
C TRP A 206 7.51 3.95 -4.63
N SER A 207 8.71 3.63 -4.13
CA SER A 207 9.91 3.78 -4.94
C SER A 207 9.93 2.72 -6.03
N GLU A 208 10.40 3.12 -7.21
CA GLU A 208 10.59 2.20 -8.34
C GLU A 208 11.50 1.04 -7.94
N GLU A 209 12.54 1.29 -7.14
CA GLU A 209 13.44 0.25 -6.61
C GLU A 209 12.70 -0.83 -5.82
N GLU A 210 11.80 -0.46 -4.91
CA GLU A 210 11.04 -1.43 -4.11
C GLU A 210 10.03 -2.22 -4.95
N LEU A 211 9.36 -1.54 -5.88
CA LEU A 211 8.43 -2.19 -6.80
C LEU A 211 9.17 -3.19 -7.69
N THR A 212 10.27 -2.77 -8.30
CA THR A 212 11.14 -3.61 -9.13
C THR A 212 11.70 -4.79 -8.34
N ALA A 213 12.13 -4.60 -7.09
CA ALA A 213 12.63 -5.71 -6.26
C ALA A 213 11.55 -6.77 -6.01
N GLY A 214 10.33 -6.36 -5.66
CA GLY A 214 9.20 -7.27 -5.46
C GLY A 214 8.83 -8.03 -6.74
N LEU A 215 8.73 -7.31 -7.87
CA LEU A 215 8.43 -7.91 -9.17
C LEU A 215 9.55 -8.85 -9.67
N THR A 216 10.81 -8.54 -9.36
CA THR A 216 11.95 -9.40 -9.68
C THR A 216 11.83 -10.75 -8.99
N GLU A 217 11.51 -10.77 -7.69
CA GLU A 217 11.32 -12.02 -6.95
C GLU A 217 10.14 -12.84 -7.51
N LEU A 218 9.01 -12.20 -7.86
CA LEU A 218 7.89 -12.89 -8.52
C LEU A 218 8.30 -13.51 -9.86
N LYS A 219 9.01 -12.75 -10.70
CA LYS A 219 9.50 -13.26 -11.98
C LYS A 219 10.42 -14.45 -11.78
N GLN A 220 11.34 -14.38 -10.82
CA GLN A 220 12.27 -15.46 -10.50
C GLN A 220 11.58 -16.69 -9.91
N SER A 221 10.42 -16.54 -9.27
CA SER A 221 9.65 -17.68 -8.76
C SER A 221 8.82 -18.40 -9.84
N GLY A 222 8.85 -17.91 -11.08
CA GLY A 222 8.23 -18.56 -12.23
C GLY A 222 6.74 -18.34 -12.35
N VAL A 223 6.19 -17.28 -11.73
CA VAL A 223 4.80 -16.87 -11.99
C VAL A 223 4.70 -16.31 -13.40
N ALA A 224 3.54 -16.48 -14.05
CA ALA A 224 3.33 -16.03 -15.42
C ALA A 224 3.18 -14.52 -15.53
N GLY A 225 2.64 -13.86 -14.49
CA GLY A 225 2.44 -12.41 -14.48
C GLY A 225 1.74 -11.91 -13.22
N LEU A 226 1.47 -10.61 -13.20
CA LEU A 226 0.72 -9.93 -12.15
C LEU A 226 -0.55 -9.29 -12.71
N VAL A 227 -1.70 -9.59 -12.10
CA VAL A 227 -2.93 -8.81 -12.27
C VAL A 227 -2.98 -7.82 -11.12
N TYR A 228 -2.96 -6.52 -11.38
CA TYR A 228 -2.96 -5.49 -10.34
C TYR A 228 -4.29 -4.72 -10.32
N LEU A 229 -4.94 -4.69 -9.17
CA LEU A 229 -6.16 -3.91 -8.91
C LEU A 229 -5.81 -2.74 -7.97
N PRO A 230 -5.75 -1.50 -8.48
CA PRO A 230 -5.53 -0.33 -7.65
C PRO A 230 -6.79 0.05 -6.84
N ASP A 231 -6.60 0.91 -5.85
CA ASP A 231 -7.72 1.58 -5.19
C ASP A 231 -8.38 2.57 -6.18
N ASN A 232 -9.69 2.81 -6.05
CA ASN A 232 -10.44 3.70 -6.93
C ASN A 232 -10.26 5.19 -6.54
N ASP A 233 -9.01 5.65 -6.58
CA ASP A 233 -8.64 7.03 -6.35
C ASP A 233 -7.35 7.44 -7.10
N GLU A 234 -7.01 8.72 -7.00
CA GLU A 234 -5.84 9.30 -7.66
C GLU A 234 -4.50 8.73 -7.15
N PRO A 235 -4.28 8.57 -5.82
CA PRO A 235 -3.15 7.82 -5.29
C PRO A 235 -2.98 6.43 -5.91
N GLY A 236 -4.06 5.66 -6.01
CA GLY A 236 -4.00 4.30 -6.52
C GLY A 236 -3.65 4.23 -8.00
N ARG A 237 -4.22 5.15 -8.80
CA ARG A 237 -3.84 5.32 -10.21
C ARG A 237 -2.34 5.60 -10.38
N LYS A 238 -1.78 6.53 -9.59
CA LYS A 238 -0.35 6.86 -9.64
C LYS A 238 0.52 5.66 -9.27
N LYS A 239 0.11 4.88 -8.27
CA LYS A 239 0.83 3.66 -7.89
C LYS A 239 0.77 2.60 -8.99
N ALA A 240 -0.38 2.42 -9.65
CA ALA A 240 -0.50 1.53 -10.80
C ALA A 240 0.45 1.94 -11.94
N GLU A 241 0.58 3.23 -12.25
CA GLU A 241 1.54 3.75 -13.24
C GLU A 241 3.00 3.39 -12.88
N LEU A 242 3.37 3.48 -11.60
CA LEU A 242 4.70 3.07 -11.12
C LEU A 242 4.92 1.55 -11.22
N VAL A 243 3.90 0.74 -10.90
CA VAL A 243 3.95 -0.72 -11.07
C VAL A 243 4.11 -1.08 -12.54
N VAL A 244 3.44 -0.37 -13.46
CA VAL A 244 3.63 -0.52 -14.91
C VAL A 244 5.07 -0.23 -15.32
N SER A 245 5.66 0.88 -14.88
CA SER A 245 7.06 1.21 -15.19
C SER A 245 8.02 0.12 -14.69
N ALA A 246 7.84 -0.33 -13.45
CA ALA A 246 8.67 -1.38 -12.84
C ALA A 246 8.51 -2.73 -13.54
N ALA A 247 7.31 -3.09 -13.98
CA ALA A 247 7.08 -4.32 -14.74
C ALA A 247 7.69 -4.24 -16.15
N GLN A 248 7.60 -3.07 -16.80
CA GLN A 248 8.18 -2.84 -18.12
C GLN A 248 9.71 -2.94 -18.11
N SER A 249 10.37 -2.36 -17.12
CA SER A 249 11.84 -2.45 -16.99
C SER A 249 12.31 -3.89 -16.79
N LEU A 250 11.46 -4.74 -16.20
CA LEU A 250 11.73 -6.17 -16.00
C LEU A 250 11.23 -7.07 -17.13
N GLN A 251 10.52 -6.53 -18.14
CA GLN A 251 9.76 -7.34 -19.11
C GLN A 251 8.92 -8.42 -18.41
N PHE A 252 8.21 -8.03 -17.36
CA PHE A 252 7.36 -8.92 -16.58
C PHE A 252 5.90 -8.69 -16.98
N PRO A 253 5.14 -9.73 -17.35
CA PRO A 253 3.74 -9.57 -17.76
C PRO A 253 2.89 -8.96 -16.63
N LEU A 254 2.15 -7.91 -16.98
CA LEU A 254 1.33 -7.14 -16.06
C LEU A 254 0.01 -6.74 -16.73
N LEU A 255 -1.09 -6.96 -16.02
CA LEU A 255 -2.42 -6.48 -16.37
C LEU A 255 -2.92 -5.56 -15.25
N ILE A 256 -3.28 -4.33 -15.58
CA ILE A 256 -3.99 -3.44 -14.65
C ILE A 256 -5.50 -3.67 -14.84
N ILE A 257 -6.23 -3.90 -13.75
CA ILE A 257 -7.69 -3.89 -13.77
C ILE A 257 -8.15 -2.49 -13.40
N GLU A 258 -8.87 -1.84 -14.31
CA GLU A 258 -9.58 -0.61 -13.97
C GLU A 258 -10.65 -0.91 -12.90
N PRO A 259 -10.67 -0.24 -11.73
CA PRO A 259 -11.58 -0.58 -10.64
C PRO A 259 -13.06 -0.57 -11.05
N LEU A 260 -13.45 0.36 -11.93
CA LEU A 260 -14.81 0.46 -12.46
C LEU A 260 -15.18 -0.66 -13.45
N ALA A 261 -14.20 -1.35 -14.03
CA ALA A 261 -14.45 -2.54 -14.85
C ALA A 261 -14.81 -3.76 -13.99
N LEU A 262 -14.33 -3.79 -12.73
CA LEU A 262 -14.69 -4.80 -11.74
C LEU A 262 -16.04 -4.49 -11.08
N TRP A 263 -16.25 -3.24 -10.69
CA TRP A 263 -17.47 -2.79 -10.04
C TRP A 263 -17.82 -1.38 -10.50
N GLN A 264 -18.80 -1.28 -11.40
CA GLN A 264 -19.19 -0.02 -12.06
C GLN A 264 -19.63 1.06 -11.06
N GLU A 265 -20.20 0.65 -9.93
CA GLU A 265 -20.65 1.54 -8.85
C GLU A 265 -19.62 1.66 -7.72
N MET A 266 -18.35 1.27 -7.95
CA MET A 266 -17.32 1.37 -6.92
C MET A 266 -17.21 2.81 -6.41
N PRO A 267 -17.38 3.04 -5.10
CA PRO A 267 -17.23 4.38 -4.52
C PRO A 267 -15.84 4.95 -4.77
N HIS A 268 -15.73 6.28 -4.73
CA HIS A 268 -14.43 6.94 -4.67
C HIS A 268 -13.65 6.47 -3.44
N LYS A 269 -12.37 6.14 -3.60
CA LYS A 269 -11.53 5.43 -2.60
C LYS A 269 -12.03 4.03 -2.23
N GLY A 270 -12.88 3.44 -3.06
CA GLY A 270 -13.27 2.04 -2.96
C GLY A 270 -12.10 1.12 -3.29
N ASP A 271 -12.02 0.00 -2.60
CA ASP A 271 -10.96 -0.99 -2.78
C ASP A 271 -11.55 -2.42 -2.90
N LEU A 272 -10.68 -3.43 -2.99
CA LEU A 272 -11.10 -4.83 -3.06
C LEU A 272 -11.95 -5.26 -1.85
N VAL A 273 -11.66 -4.72 -0.65
CA VAL A 273 -12.40 -5.06 0.57
C VAL A 273 -13.83 -4.54 0.45
N ASP A 274 -13.99 -3.30 -0.02
CA ASP A 274 -15.30 -2.68 -0.23
C ASP A 274 -16.14 -3.47 -1.24
N TRP A 275 -15.54 -3.91 -2.35
CA TRP A 275 -16.23 -4.73 -3.35
C TRP A 275 -16.66 -6.11 -2.82
N ILE A 276 -15.77 -6.81 -2.10
CA ILE A 276 -16.11 -8.11 -1.49
C ILE A 276 -17.22 -7.93 -0.45
N ALA A 277 -17.16 -6.89 0.37
CA ALA A 277 -18.17 -6.60 1.37
C ALA A 277 -19.52 -6.27 0.72
N TRP A 278 -19.53 -5.48 -0.35
CA TRP A 278 -20.71 -5.20 -1.16
C TRP A 278 -21.29 -6.51 -1.73
N GLY A 279 -20.49 -7.33 -2.40
CA GLY A 279 -20.96 -8.56 -3.02
C GLY A 279 -21.55 -9.55 -2.02
N LYS A 280 -20.92 -9.69 -0.84
CA LYS A 280 -21.47 -10.50 0.26
C LYS A 280 -22.82 -9.97 0.76
N LYS A 281 -23.00 -8.65 0.84
CA LYS A 281 -24.30 -8.04 1.17
C LYS A 281 -25.37 -8.30 0.10
N GLN A 282 -24.96 -8.48 -1.15
CA GLN A 282 -25.83 -8.90 -2.26
C GLN A 282 -26.09 -10.43 -2.29
N GLY A 283 -25.53 -11.19 -1.35
CA GLY A 283 -25.68 -12.66 -1.31
C GLY A 283 -24.74 -13.42 -2.25
N LEU A 284 -23.73 -12.76 -2.83
CA LEU A 284 -22.72 -13.42 -3.66
C LEU A 284 -21.83 -14.33 -2.82
N LEU A 285 -21.55 -15.52 -3.36
CA LEU A 285 -20.61 -16.47 -2.79
C LEU A 285 -19.19 -16.17 -3.31
N SER A 286 -18.18 -16.76 -2.68
CA SER A 286 -16.77 -16.59 -3.09
C SER A 286 -16.54 -16.91 -4.57
N LYS A 287 -17.21 -17.95 -5.09
CA LYS A 287 -17.13 -18.33 -6.51
C LYS A 287 -17.66 -17.24 -7.46
N ASP A 288 -18.71 -16.53 -7.06
CA ASP A 288 -19.34 -15.50 -7.88
C ASP A 288 -18.46 -14.25 -7.91
N LEU A 289 -17.84 -13.92 -6.77
CA LEU A 289 -16.82 -12.87 -6.68
C LEU A 289 -15.62 -13.21 -7.56
N ILE A 290 -15.04 -14.41 -7.44
CA ILE A 290 -13.93 -14.86 -8.29
C ILE A 290 -14.30 -14.75 -9.78
N GLN A 291 -15.49 -15.21 -10.16
CA GLN A 291 -15.97 -15.10 -11.54
C GLN A 291 -16.08 -13.64 -12.01
N GLY A 292 -16.53 -12.73 -11.14
CA GLY A 292 -16.56 -11.29 -11.43
C GLY A 292 -15.16 -10.72 -11.70
N LEU A 293 -14.17 -11.13 -10.90
CA LEU A 293 -12.77 -10.74 -11.11
C LEU A 293 -12.22 -11.27 -12.43
N GLU A 294 -12.48 -12.55 -12.75
CA GLU A 294 -12.07 -13.15 -14.02
C GLU A 294 -12.72 -12.48 -15.24
N GLN A 295 -13.98 -12.06 -15.12
CA GLN A 295 -14.65 -11.28 -16.17
C GLN A 295 -14.01 -9.90 -16.34
N ALA A 296 -13.63 -9.24 -15.25
CA ALA A 296 -12.91 -7.97 -15.32
C ALA A 296 -11.55 -8.16 -15.99
N ILE A 297 -10.81 -9.23 -15.68
CA ILE A 297 -9.55 -9.59 -16.34
C ILE A 297 -9.75 -9.73 -17.86
N LYS A 298 -10.76 -10.50 -18.28
CA LYS A 298 -11.06 -10.71 -19.71
C LYS A 298 -11.41 -9.43 -20.46
N LYS A 299 -12.07 -8.46 -19.80
CA LYS A 299 -12.41 -7.17 -20.41
C LYS A 299 -11.21 -6.23 -20.57
N ASN A 300 -10.15 -6.44 -19.79
CA ASN A 300 -8.94 -5.59 -19.82
C ASN A 300 -7.78 -6.21 -20.63
N CYS A 301 -7.93 -7.45 -21.12
CA CYS A 301 -7.03 -8.09 -22.09
C CYS A 301 -7.33 -7.59 -23.51
#